data_AF-A0A3E0VXB1-F1
#
_entry.id   AF-A0A3E0VXB1-F1
#
_cell.length_a   1.000
_cell.length_b   1.000
_cell.length_c   1.000
_cell.angle_alpha   90.00
_cell.angle_beta   90.00
_cell.angle_gamma   90.00
#
_symmetry.space_group_name_H-M   'P 1'
#
loop_
_entity.id
_entity.type
_entity.pdbx_description
1 polymer ?
#
loop_
_entity_poly.entity_id
_entity_poly.type
_entity_poly.pdbx_seq_one_letter_code
_entity_poly.pdbx_strand_id
1 'polypeptide(L)'
;MTVIEAVRGSLHNFLVNTERELDRGQQQSSIFERAQAYVNAQLAAEAPDALAVFVAAQDRIVGGTPEQMSQALGSCRRMIKALADAFYPATGEAVVVDGVARVMDDEHYRNRLTEFVRMRLGKSTSAAVLKATLSDLGSRLTALDNLASKGVHTAVSAAEAEMSVVWTYLLAADLMRINEGQWLVSSSGPTTEV
;
A
#
# COMPACT_ATOMS: atom_id res chain seq x y z
N MET A 1 42.82 -11.74 38.19
CA MET A 1 41.37 -11.62 37.91
C MET A 1 40.71 -12.86 38.49
N THR A 2 39.87 -12.71 39.49
CA THR A 2 39.20 -13.85 40.13
C THR A 2 38.09 -14.38 39.23
N VAL A 3 37.78 -15.68 39.32
CA VAL A 3 36.69 -16.31 38.55
C VAL A 3 35.36 -15.57 38.77
N ILE A 4 35.14 -15.03 39.97
CA ILE A 4 33.94 -14.27 40.33
C ILE A 4 33.85 -12.94 39.57
N GLU A 5 34.96 -12.21 39.39
CA GLU A 5 34.99 -10.97 38.61
C GLU A 5 34.73 -11.23 37.13
N ALA A 6 35.26 -12.33 36.59
CA ALA A 6 35.04 -12.73 35.20
C ALA A 6 33.56 -13.09 34.96
N VAL A 7 32.96 -13.88 35.86
CA VAL A 7 31.53 -14.23 35.79
C VAL A 7 30.64 -13.00 35.89
N ARG A 8 30.97 -12.05 36.80
CA ARG A 8 30.24 -10.79 36.94
C ARG A 8 30.32 -9.93 35.68
N GLY A 9 31.50 -9.83 35.08
CA GLY A 9 31.72 -9.09 33.83
C GLY A 9 30.92 -9.68 32.67
N SER A 10 30.94 -11.00 32.52
CA SER A 10 30.16 -11.70 31.48
C SER A 10 28.65 -11.54 31.68
N LEU A 11 28.17 -11.65 32.92
CA LEU A 11 26.75 -11.46 33.23
C LEU A 11 26.29 -10.02 32.98
N HIS A 12 27.10 -9.04 33.37
CA HIS A 12 26.84 -7.63 33.09
C HIS A 12 26.77 -7.37 31.57
N ASN A 13 27.71 -7.91 30.80
CA ASN A 13 27.72 -7.75 29.34
C ASN A 13 26.52 -8.43 28.68
N PHE A 14 26.13 -9.61 29.16
CA PHE A 14 24.92 -10.29 28.70
C PHE A 14 23.67 -9.45 28.97
N LEU A 15 23.47 -9.00 30.21
CA LEU A 15 22.32 -8.19 30.60
C LEU A 15 22.23 -6.88 29.82
N VAL A 16 23.34 -6.16 29.66
CA VAL A 16 23.40 -4.91 28.89
C VAL A 16 23.12 -5.15 27.40
N ASN A 17 23.57 -6.26 26.83
CA ASN A 17 23.27 -6.59 25.44
C ASN A 17 21.79 -6.97 25.27
N THR A 18 21.24 -7.77 26.18
CA THR A 18 19.81 -8.13 26.17
C THR A 18 18.92 -6.91 26.39
N GLU A 19 19.27 -6.00 27.31
CA GLU A 19 18.58 -4.72 27.51
C GLU A 19 18.58 -3.90 26.21
N ARG A 20 19.73 -3.77 25.54
CA ARG A 20 19.82 -3.06 24.26
C ARG A 20 19.03 -3.72 23.14
N GLU A 21 18.96 -5.05 23.11
CA GLU A 21 18.14 -5.79 22.15
C GLU A 21 16.65 -5.60 22.42
N LEU A 22 16.24 -5.61 23.68
CA LEU A 22 14.87 -5.35 24.10
C LEU A 22 14.46 -3.89 23.86
N ASP A 23 15.32 -2.92 24.19
CA ASP A 23 15.10 -1.50 23.92
C ASP A 23 15.01 -1.22 22.42
N ARG A 24 15.81 -1.90 21.59
CA ARG A 24 15.65 -1.85 20.12
C ARG A 24 14.34 -2.46 19.66
N GLY A 25 13.87 -3.53 20.31
CA GLY A 25 12.55 -4.12 20.07
C GLY A 25 11.38 -3.26 20.60
N GLN A 26 11.62 -2.43 21.61
CA GLN A 26 10.64 -1.49 22.19
C GLN A 26 10.62 -0.11 21.51
N GLN A 27 11.70 0.29 20.84
CA GLN A 27 11.75 1.48 20.00
C GLN A 27 10.80 1.28 18.81
N GLN A 28 9.61 1.90 18.90
CA GLN A 28 8.60 2.11 17.85
C GLN A 28 8.79 1.24 16.60
N SER A 29 7.85 0.31 16.35
CA SER A 29 7.73 -0.39 15.07
C SER A 29 8.08 0.53 13.93
N SER A 30 8.93 0.09 13.00
CA SER A 30 9.46 0.95 11.94
C SER A 30 8.32 1.67 11.21
N ILE A 31 8.59 2.79 10.53
CA ILE A 31 7.56 3.50 9.76
C ILE A 31 6.81 2.54 8.80
N PHE A 32 7.53 1.55 8.26
CA PHE A 32 6.99 0.50 7.41
C PHE A 32 6.11 -0.49 8.18
N GLU A 33 6.55 -0.97 9.34
CA GLU A 33 5.75 -1.88 10.17
C GLU A 33 4.46 -1.22 10.68
N ARG A 34 4.50 0.07 11.03
CA ARG A 34 3.29 0.81 11.42
C ARG A 34 2.34 1.01 10.24
N ALA A 35 2.88 1.36 9.06
CA ALA A 35 2.07 1.46 7.86
C ALA A 35 1.44 0.11 7.50
N GLN A 36 2.20 -0.98 7.65
CA GLN A 36 1.73 -2.35 7.47
C GLN A 36 0.62 -2.73 8.46
N ALA A 37 0.83 -2.50 9.75
CA ALA A 37 -0.19 -2.76 10.75
C ALA A 37 -1.48 -1.99 10.48
N TYR A 38 -1.36 -0.71 10.11
CA TYR A 38 -2.50 0.15 9.78
C TYR A 38 -3.29 -0.38 8.56
N VAL A 39 -2.62 -0.59 7.43
CA VAL A 39 -3.29 -1.05 6.21
C VAL A 39 -3.90 -2.44 6.41
N ASN A 40 -3.21 -3.36 7.07
CA ASN A 40 -3.76 -4.69 7.35
C ASN A 40 -5.02 -4.61 8.21
N ALA A 41 -5.02 -3.79 9.26
CA ALA A 41 -6.19 -3.62 10.12
C ALA A 41 -7.37 -3.01 9.35
N GLN A 42 -7.12 -1.98 8.54
CA GLN A 42 -8.16 -1.33 7.75
C GLN A 42 -8.70 -2.23 6.64
N LEU A 43 -7.83 -2.95 5.92
CA LEU A 43 -8.26 -3.93 4.93
C LEU A 43 -9.07 -5.06 5.56
N ALA A 44 -8.70 -5.53 6.75
CA ALA A 44 -9.47 -6.56 7.44
C ALA A 44 -10.90 -6.09 7.76
N ALA A 45 -11.09 -4.80 8.03
CA ALA A 45 -12.40 -4.22 8.32
C ALA A 45 -13.23 -3.93 7.06
N GLU A 46 -12.62 -3.32 6.04
CA GLU A 46 -13.31 -2.77 4.87
C GLU A 46 -13.32 -3.70 3.65
N ALA A 47 -12.27 -4.52 3.49
CA ALA A 47 -12.06 -5.35 2.30
C ALA A 47 -11.28 -6.65 2.63
N PRO A 48 -11.86 -7.57 3.44
CA PRO A 48 -11.15 -8.77 3.93
C PRO A 48 -10.69 -9.70 2.79
N ASP A 49 -11.47 -9.79 1.71
CA ASP A 49 -11.10 -10.58 0.52
C ASP A 49 -9.85 -10.02 -0.16
N ALA A 50 -9.70 -8.69 -0.17
CA ALA A 50 -8.55 -8.01 -0.74
C ALA A 50 -7.29 -8.28 0.07
N LEU A 51 -7.40 -8.26 1.41
CA LEU A 51 -6.32 -8.63 2.32
C LEU A 51 -5.84 -10.06 2.09
N ALA A 52 -6.76 -11.03 2.04
CA ALA A 52 -6.44 -12.44 1.87
C ALA A 52 -5.70 -12.71 0.55
N VAL A 53 -6.19 -12.15 -0.56
CA VAL A 53 -5.57 -12.27 -1.88
C VAL A 53 -4.15 -11.68 -1.89
N PHE A 54 -3.94 -10.60 -1.13
CA PHE A 54 -2.69 -9.86 -1.15
C PHE A 54 -1.63 -10.45 -0.21
N VAL A 55 -1.99 -10.88 1.00
CA VAL A 55 -1.06 -11.62 1.88
C VAL A 55 -0.54 -12.86 1.16
N ALA A 56 -1.44 -13.60 0.49
CA ALA A 56 -1.05 -14.74 -0.32
C ALA A 56 -0.17 -14.37 -1.53
N ALA A 57 -0.17 -13.12 -1.98
CA ALA A 57 0.71 -12.64 -3.06
C ALA A 57 2.12 -12.30 -2.54
N GLN A 58 2.23 -11.78 -1.32
CA GLN A 58 3.50 -11.48 -0.67
C GLN A 58 4.34 -12.75 -0.47
N ASP A 59 3.72 -13.81 0.04
CA ASP A 59 4.38 -15.09 0.30
C ASP A 59 4.94 -15.75 -0.97
N ARG A 60 4.44 -15.39 -2.15
CA ARG A 60 4.81 -16.00 -3.44
C ARG A 60 5.97 -15.30 -4.14
N ILE A 61 6.37 -14.10 -3.72
CA ILE A 61 7.41 -13.31 -4.42
C ILE A 61 8.81 -13.76 -4.01
N VAL A 62 9.02 -14.13 -2.74
CA VAL A 62 10.35 -14.49 -2.23
C VAL A 62 10.79 -15.83 -2.81
N GLY A 63 11.70 -15.80 -3.79
CA GLY A 63 12.21 -16.99 -4.48
C GLY A 63 11.24 -17.62 -5.48
N GLY A 64 10.19 -16.90 -5.88
CA GLY A 64 9.14 -17.41 -6.77
C GLY A 64 9.55 -17.52 -8.25
N THR A 65 8.86 -18.38 -9.00
CA THR A 65 8.98 -18.52 -10.46
C THR A 65 8.33 -17.33 -11.21
N PRO A 66 8.61 -17.13 -12.51
CA PRO A 66 7.94 -16.11 -13.32
C PRO A 66 6.41 -16.19 -13.26
N GLU A 67 5.84 -17.39 -13.19
CA GLU A 67 4.41 -17.61 -13.03
C GLU A 67 3.91 -17.09 -11.68
N GLN A 68 4.65 -17.34 -10.60
CA GLN A 68 4.32 -16.82 -9.27
C GLN A 68 4.38 -15.29 -9.23
N MET A 69 5.34 -14.68 -9.95
CA MET A 69 5.41 -13.22 -10.10
C MET A 69 4.20 -12.67 -10.87
N SER A 70 3.79 -13.33 -11.96
CA SER A 70 2.58 -12.98 -12.72
C SER A 70 1.33 -13.02 -11.83
N GLN A 71 1.20 -14.08 -11.03
CA GLN A 71 0.10 -14.20 -10.07
C GLN A 71 0.11 -13.10 -9.00
N ALA A 72 1.29 -12.67 -8.56
CA ALA A 72 1.43 -11.56 -7.61
C ALA A 72 0.98 -10.22 -8.22
N LEU A 73 1.35 -9.93 -9.47
CA LEU A 73 0.88 -8.75 -10.19
C LEU A 73 -0.64 -8.76 -10.39
N GLY A 74 -1.20 -9.91 -10.74
CA GLY A 74 -2.66 -10.09 -10.81
C GLY A 74 -3.35 -9.86 -9.46
N SER A 75 -2.71 -10.27 -8.36
CA SER A 75 -3.22 -10.03 -7.00
C SER A 75 -3.19 -8.54 -6.64
N CYS A 76 -2.16 -7.79 -7.05
CA CYS A 76 -2.12 -6.34 -6.88
C CYS A 76 -3.30 -5.65 -7.58
N ARG A 77 -3.62 -6.05 -8.82
CA ARG A 77 -4.78 -5.49 -9.54
C ARG A 77 -6.10 -5.82 -8.85
N ARG A 78 -6.27 -7.06 -8.38
CA ARG A 78 -7.46 -7.46 -7.60
C ARG A 78 -7.60 -6.66 -6.31
N MET A 79 -6.50 -6.39 -5.61
CA MET A 79 -6.50 -5.52 -4.43
C MET A 79 -7.01 -4.11 -4.77
N ILE A 80 -6.46 -3.48 -5.81
CA ILE A 80 -6.89 -2.13 -6.22
C ILE A 80 -8.36 -2.13 -6.63
N LYS A 81 -8.82 -3.16 -7.34
CA LYS A 81 -10.24 -3.32 -7.68
C LYS A 81 -11.10 -3.45 -6.43
N ALA A 82 -10.74 -4.30 -5.48
CA ALA A 82 -11.51 -4.49 -4.26
C ALA A 82 -11.60 -3.22 -3.41
N LEU A 83 -10.52 -2.42 -3.35
CA LEU A 83 -10.57 -1.08 -2.75
C LEU A 83 -11.54 -0.15 -3.50
N ALA A 84 -11.56 -0.22 -4.84
CA ALA A 84 -12.55 0.51 -5.62
C ALA A 84 -13.97 0.04 -5.28
N ASP A 85 -14.21 -1.26 -5.18
CA ASP A 85 -15.52 -1.83 -4.85
C ASP A 85 -15.99 -1.41 -3.44
N ALA A 86 -15.08 -1.30 -2.47
CA ALA A 86 -15.38 -0.84 -1.12
C ALA A 86 -15.66 0.67 -1.06
N PHE A 87 -14.82 1.50 -1.70
CA PHE A 87 -14.90 2.96 -1.57
C PHE A 87 -15.79 3.65 -2.61
N TYR A 88 -15.98 3.03 -3.76
CA TYR A 88 -16.83 3.49 -4.85
C TYR A 88 -17.36 2.29 -5.66
N PRO A 89 -18.45 1.65 -5.17
CA PRO A 89 -19.08 0.54 -5.86
C PRO A 89 -19.43 0.86 -7.32
N ALA A 90 -19.40 -0.14 -8.18
CA ALA A 90 -19.76 0.03 -9.59
C ALA A 90 -21.22 0.48 -9.72
N THR A 91 -21.45 1.59 -10.43
CA THR A 91 -22.80 2.11 -10.70
C THR A 91 -23.26 1.78 -12.11
N GLY A 92 -22.33 1.49 -13.03
CA GLY A 92 -22.61 1.29 -14.45
C GLY A 92 -22.91 2.58 -15.22
N GLU A 93 -22.93 3.72 -14.54
CA GLU A 93 -23.20 5.03 -15.13
C GLU A 93 -21.92 5.73 -15.58
N ALA A 94 -22.06 6.70 -16.48
CA ALA A 94 -20.98 7.61 -16.84
C ALA A 94 -21.06 8.89 -16.00
N VAL A 95 -19.94 9.27 -15.38
CA VAL A 95 -19.81 10.52 -14.62
C VAL A 95 -18.88 11.46 -15.38
N VAL A 96 -19.26 12.74 -15.48
CA VAL A 96 -18.40 13.76 -16.10
C VAL A 96 -17.38 14.27 -15.07
N VAL A 97 -16.11 14.08 -15.40
CA VAL A 97 -14.97 14.52 -14.59
C VAL A 97 -14.07 15.41 -15.44
N ASP A 98 -13.92 16.67 -15.04
CA ASP A 98 -13.11 17.66 -15.75
C ASP A 98 -13.50 17.79 -17.24
N GLY A 99 -14.80 17.69 -17.53
CA GLY A 99 -15.35 17.76 -18.88
C GLY A 99 -15.29 16.45 -19.69
N VAL A 100 -14.72 15.39 -19.11
CA VAL A 100 -14.60 14.07 -19.76
C VAL A 100 -15.55 13.07 -19.10
N ALA A 101 -16.39 12.42 -19.89
CA ALA A 101 -17.24 11.34 -19.41
C ALA A 101 -16.39 10.09 -19.11
N ARG A 102 -16.53 9.55 -17.90
CA ARG A 102 -15.85 8.33 -17.45
C ARG A 102 -16.88 7.30 -17.01
N VAL A 103 -16.77 6.09 -17.55
CA VAL A 103 -17.63 4.96 -17.17
C VAL A 103 -17.23 4.47 -15.78
N MET A 104 -18.23 4.20 -14.93
CA MET A 104 -18.12 3.74 -13.54
C MET A 104 -18.64 2.31 -13.37
N ASP A 105 -18.30 1.43 -14.30
CA ASP A 105 -18.59 0.00 -14.23
C ASP A 105 -17.50 -0.78 -13.47
N ASP A 106 -17.66 -2.10 -13.42
CA ASP A 106 -16.75 -3.00 -12.71
C ASP A 106 -15.32 -2.98 -13.28
N GLU A 107 -15.19 -2.98 -14.61
CA GLU A 107 -13.92 -3.01 -15.35
C GLU A 107 -13.12 -1.70 -15.16
N HIS A 108 -13.83 -0.58 -15.01
CA HIS A 108 -13.23 0.74 -14.87
C HIS A 108 -12.94 1.15 -13.42
N TYR A 109 -12.47 0.21 -12.59
CA TYR A 109 -12.13 0.45 -11.18
C TYR A 109 -11.16 1.62 -10.93
N ARG A 110 -10.24 1.91 -11.86
CA ARG A 110 -9.35 3.09 -11.78
C ARG A 110 -10.10 4.41 -11.92
N ASN A 111 -11.13 4.46 -12.78
CA ASN A 111 -11.98 5.63 -12.91
C ASN A 111 -12.75 5.86 -11.60
N ARG A 112 -13.29 4.78 -11.03
CA ARG A 112 -14.01 4.80 -9.74
C ARG A 112 -13.15 5.33 -8.61
N LEU A 113 -11.90 4.85 -8.47
CA LEU A 113 -10.96 5.38 -7.46
C LEU A 113 -10.55 6.83 -7.73
N THR A 114 -10.34 7.21 -8.99
CA THR A 114 -10.04 8.60 -9.36
C THR A 114 -11.17 9.55 -8.97
N GLU A 115 -12.41 9.08 -9.14
CA GLU A 115 -13.62 9.80 -8.74
C GLU A 115 -13.74 9.88 -7.22
N PHE A 116 -13.53 8.77 -6.51
CA PHE A 116 -13.48 8.76 -5.05
C PHE A 116 -12.47 9.79 -4.49
N VAL A 117 -11.25 9.80 -5.01
CA VAL A 117 -10.22 10.78 -4.62
C VAL A 117 -10.69 12.23 -4.88
N ARG A 118 -11.36 12.47 -6.02
CA ARG A 118 -11.95 13.79 -6.33
C ARG A 118 -13.02 14.18 -5.31
N MET A 119 -13.92 13.26 -4.96
CA MET A 119 -14.99 13.52 -4.00
C MET A 119 -14.45 13.82 -2.60
N ARG A 120 -13.38 13.16 -2.18
CA ARG A 120 -12.76 13.36 -0.85
C ARG A 120 -11.88 14.60 -0.76
N LEU A 121 -11.08 14.88 -1.80
CA LEU A 121 -10.01 15.89 -1.74
C LEU A 121 -10.21 17.09 -2.69
N GLY A 122 -11.26 17.09 -3.50
CA GLY A 122 -11.55 18.14 -4.47
C GLY A 122 -10.43 18.35 -5.49
N LYS A 123 -10.04 19.61 -5.70
CA LYS A 123 -8.96 20.05 -6.62
C LYS A 123 -7.63 20.35 -5.91
N SER A 124 -7.41 19.80 -4.72
CA SER A 124 -6.17 20.02 -3.98
C SER A 124 -4.95 19.42 -4.69
N THR A 125 -3.76 19.94 -4.38
CA THR A 125 -2.48 19.37 -4.83
C THR A 125 -2.36 17.90 -4.44
N SER A 126 -2.83 17.55 -3.25
CA SER A 126 -2.87 16.16 -2.78
C SER A 126 -3.73 15.26 -3.65
N ALA A 127 -4.90 15.74 -4.11
CA ALA A 127 -5.71 15.00 -5.06
C ALA A 127 -4.96 14.76 -6.37
N ALA A 128 -4.21 15.76 -6.86
CA ALA A 128 -3.41 15.62 -8.08
C ALA A 128 -2.28 14.58 -7.91
N VAL A 129 -1.55 14.62 -6.79
CA VAL A 129 -0.49 13.65 -6.48
C VAL A 129 -1.05 12.23 -6.43
N LEU A 130 -2.14 12.00 -5.68
CA LEU A 130 -2.71 10.67 -5.53
C LEU A 130 -3.29 10.12 -6.85
N LYS A 131 -3.91 10.98 -7.67
CA LYS A 131 -4.37 10.60 -9.01
C LYS A 131 -3.20 10.21 -9.93
N ALA A 132 -2.08 10.93 -9.85
CA ALA A 132 -0.87 10.59 -10.60
C ALA A 132 -0.31 9.23 -10.15
N THR A 133 -0.20 8.99 -8.83
CA THR A 133 0.22 7.70 -8.26
C THR A 133 -0.66 6.55 -8.72
N LEU A 134 -1.98 6.71 -8.66
CA LEU A 134 -2.95 5.70 -9.10
C LEU A 134 -2.80 5.38 -10.60
N SER A 135 -2.63 6.40 -11.43
CA SER A 135 -2.46 6.25 -12.88
C SER A 135 -1.15 5.54 -13.24
N ASP A 136 -0.04 5.96 -12.61
CA ASP A 136 1.27 5.37 -12.84
C ASP A 136 1.31 3.90 -12.40
N LEU A 137 0.87 3.61 -11.17
CA LEU A 137 0.84 2.24 -10.66
C LEU A 137 -0.09 1.35 -11.48
N GLY A 138 -1.25 1.85 -11.90
CA GLY A 138 -2.16 1.12 -12.77
C GLY A 138 -1.53 0.77 -14.12
N SER A 139 -0.78 1.71 -14.71
CA SER A 139 -0.07 1.54 -15.98
C SER A 139 1.08 0.53 -15.83
N ARG A 140 1.87 0.67 -14.76
CA ARG A 140 2.95 -0.25 -14.39
C ARG A 140 2.45 -1.69 -14.23
N LEU A 141 1.41 -1.90 -13.43
CA LEU A 141 0.84 -3.23 -13.20
C LEU A 141 0.30 -3.86 -14.47
N THR A 142 -0.25 -3.06 -15.39
CA THR A 142 -0.74 -3.55 -16.69
C THR A 142 0.43 -3.93 -17.61
N ALA A 143 1.48 -3.12 -17.63
CA ALA A 143 2.67 -3.38 -18.45
C ALA A 143 3.43 -4.64 -18.00
N LEU A 144 3.67 -4.78 -16.69
CA LEU A 144 4.39 -5.93 -16.13
C LEU A 144 3.60 -7.23 -16.28
N ASP A 145 2.27 -7.18 -16.17
CA ASP A 145 1.43 -8.36 -16.34
C ASP A 145 1.37 -8.85 -17.79
N ASN A 146 1.29 -7.90 -18.73
CA ASN A 146 1.40 -8.20 -20.15
C ASN A 146 2.77 -8.81 -20.48
N LEU A 147 3.84 -8.33 -19.83
CA LEU A 147 5.18 -8.89 -19.98
C LEU A 147 5.25 -10.33 -19.46
N ALA A 148 4.75 -10.56 -18.25
CA ALA A 148 4.74 -11.87 -17.62
C ALA A 148 3.87 -12.89 -18.38
N SER A 149 2.73 -12.44 -18.93
CA SER A 149 1.77 -13.32 -19.61
C SER A 149 2.18 -13.69 -21.04
N LYS A 150 3.05 -12.90 -21.69
CA LYS A 150 3.43 -13.13 -23.10
C LYS A 150 4.65 -14.04 -23.26
N GLY A 151 5.38 -14.38 -22.19
CA GLY A 151 6.50 -15.34 -22.23
C GLY A 151 7.62 -14.99 -23.23
N VAL A 152 7.64 -13.76 -23.77
CA VAL A 152 8.71 -13.24 -24.62
C VAL A 152 9.99 -13.20 -23.80
N HIS A 153 11.17 -13.24 -24.44
CA HIS A 153 12.51 -13.37 -23.84
C HIS A 153 12.91 -12.37 -22.72
N THR A 154 11.96 -11.58 -22.22
CA THR A 154 12.07 -10.64 -21.12
C THR A 154 11.05 -11.04 -20.04
N ALA A 155 11.53 -11.63 -18.96
CA ALA A 155 10.70 -11.96 -17.79
C ALA A 155 10.60 -10.77 -16.84
N VAL A 156 9.51 -10.69 -16.08
CA VAL A 156 9.44 -9.78 -14.93
C VAL A 156 10.49 -10.21 -13.91
N SER A 157 11.28 -9.27 -13.43
CA SER A 157 12.24 -9.53 -12.36
C SER A 157 11.55 -9.62 -10.99
N ALA A 158 12.14 -10.37 -10.05
CA ALA A 158 11.67 -10.43 -8.68
C ALA A 158 11.55 -9.03 -8.06
N ALA A 159 12.53 -8.16 -8.32
CA ALA A 159 12.55 -6.78 -7.84
C ALA A 159 11.36 -5.94 -8.39
N GLU A 160 10.98 -6.13 -9.66
CA GLU A 160 9.83 -5.43 -10.24
C GLU A 160 8.50 -5.87 -9.63
N ALA A 161 8.36 -7.18 -9.38
CA ALA A 161 7.19 -7.75 -8.72
C ALA A 161 7.09 -7.29 -7.24
N GLU A 162 8.20 -7.35 -6.51
CA GLU A 162 8.31 -6.91 -5.12
C GLU A 162 7.93 -5.44 -4.97
N MET A 163 8.53 -4.56 -5.78
CA MET A 163 8.20 -3.13 -5.75
C MET A 163 6.75 -2.86 -6.13
N SER A 164 6.16 -3.65 -7.02
CA SER A 164 4.74 -3.49 -7.38
C SER A 164 3.80 -3.83 -6.22
N VAL A 165 4.16 -4.83 -5.41
CA VAL A 165 3.46 -5.14 -4.15
C VAL A 165 3.61 -4.00 -3.14
N VAL A 166 4.83 -3.50 -2.93
CA VAL A 166 5.09 -2.37 -2.00
C VAL A 166 4.28 -1.14 -2.41
N TRP A 167 4.32 -0.74 -3.68
CA TRP A 167 3.56 0.43 -4.15
C TRP A 167 2.05 0.24 -4.05
N THR A 168 1.54 -0.97 -4.27
CA THR A 168 0.12 -1.28 -4.06
C THR A 168 -0.26 -1.08 -2.60
N TYR A 169 0.63 -1.43 -1.67
CA TYR A 169 0.43 -1.26 -0.25
C TYR A 169 0.38 0.21 0.18
N LEU A 170 1.29 1.02 -0.36
CA LEU A 170 1.32 2.46 -0.11
C LEU A 170 0.08 3.15 -0.67
N LEU A 171 -0.35 2.78 -1.89
CA LEU A 171 -1.60 3.28 -2.46
C LEU A 171 -2.81 2.92 -1.59
N ALA A 172 -2.88 1.70 -1.07
CA ALA A 172 -3.96 1.29 -0.16
C ALA A 172 -3.97 2.15 1.10
N ALA A 173 -2.79 2.42 1.69
CA ALA A 173 -2.65 3.31 2.84
C ALA A 173 -3.18 4.71 2.55
N ASP A 174 -2.78 5.30 1.41
CA ASP A 174 -3.23 6.64 1.02
C ASP A 174 -4.75 6.69 0.84
N LEU A 175 -5.33 5.70 0.15
CA LEU A 175 -6.77 5.61 -0.09
C LEU A 175 -7.57 5.48 1.23
N MET A 176 -7.08 4.69 2.19
CA MET A 176 -7.70 4.55 3.50
C MET A 176 -7.64 5.86 4.29
N ARG A 177 -6.47 6.52 4.31
CA ARG A 177 -6.30 7.78 5.04
C ARG A 177 -7.20 8.90 4.52
N ILE A 178 -7.42 8.96 3.20
CA ILE A 178 -8.36 9.94 2.63
C ILE A 178 -9.83 9.55 2.93
N ASN A 179 -10.14 8.26 3.05
CA ASN A 179 -11.46 7.79 3.43
C ASN A 179 -11.81 8.24 4.87
N GLU A 180 -10.83 8.12 5.78
CA GLU A 180 -10.92 8.56 7.17
C GLU A 180 -10.83 10.09 7.35
N GLY A 181 -10.54 10.85 6.28
CA GLY A 181 -10.35 12.30 6.35
C GLY A 181 -9.04 12.75 7.01
N GLN A 182 -8.13 11.82 7.32
CA GLN A 182 -6.85 12.09 7.99
C GLN A 182 -5.79 12.74 7.09
N TRP A 183 -6.05 12.83 5.79
CA TRP A 183 -5.16 13.50 4.84
C TRP A 183 -5.25 15.05 4.93
N LEU A 184 -6.18 15.58 5.72
CA LEU A 184 -6.27 16.99 6.04
C LEU A 184 -5.22 17.35 7.09
N VAL A 185 -4.08 17.90 6.66
CA VAL A 185 -3.47 18.97 7.45
C VAL A 185 -4.54 20.04 7.53
N SER A 186 -5.10 20.23 8.72
CA SER A 186 -6.01 21.32 9.01
C SER A 186 -5.42 22.62 8.51
N SER A 187 -5.92 23.15 7.40
CA SER A 187 -5.77 24.57 7.07
C SER A 187 -6.70 25.36 7.99
N SER A 188 -6.47 25.28 9.29
CA SER A 188 -6.91 26.24 10.28
C SER A 188 -5.65 26.89 10.85
N GLY A 189 -4.96 27.65 10.00
CA GLY A 189 -4.14 28.74 10.50
C GLY A 189 -5.07 29.74 11.19
N PRO A 190 -4.66 30.35 12.32
CA PRO A 190 -5.54 31.24 13.08
C PRO A 190 -6.00 32.37 12.17
N THR A 191 -7.32 32.50 12.03
CA THR A 191 -7.95 33.69 11.48
C THR A 191 -7.55 34.83 12.40
N THR A 192 -6.55 35.61 11.98
CA THR A 192 -6.16 36.82 12.70
C THR A 192 -7.16 37.88 12.26
N GLU A 193 -8.11 38.19 13.14
CA GLU A 193 -8.91 39.39 13.06
C GLU A 193 -7.99 40.61 12.95
N VAL A 194 -8.18 41.41 11.90
CA VAL A 194 -7.92 42.86 11.88
C VAL A 194 -9.04 43.51 11.08
#